data_AF-A0A931RZ45-F1
#
_entry.id   AF-A0A931RZ45-F1
#
_cell.length_a   1.000
_cell.length_b   1.000
_cell.length_c   1.000
_cell.angle_alpha   90.00
_cell.angle_beta   90.00
_cell.angle_gamma   90.00
#
_symmetry.space_group_name_H-M   'P 1'
#
loop_
_entity.id
_entity.type
_entity.pdbx_description
1 polymer ?
#
loop_
_entity_poly.entity_id
_entity_poly.type
_entity_poly.pdbx_seq_one_letter_code
_entity_poly.pdbx_strand_id
1 'polypeptide(L)'
;MTVGGRKVLLKNIKAPVLNLVATKDHLVPPASSLALNSKIGSADVATIEFPVGHVGLSVSSSAIAKLWPRVIEWLKSRSGSPRTRKKISK
;
A
#
# COMPACT_ATOMS: atom_id res chain seq x y z
N MET A 1 6.25 -12.07 -19.08
CA MET A 1 6.60 -10.71 -19.52
C MET A 1 8.09 -10.47 -19.32
N THR A 2 8.72 -9.82 -20.28
CA THR A 2 10.13 -9.41 -20.24
C THR A 2 10.18 -7.92 -20.58
N VAL A 3 10.93 -7.12 -19.80
CA VAL A 3 11.10 -5.68 -20.04
C VAL A 3 12.60 -5.39 -20.11
N GLY A 4 13.06 -4.84 -21.23
CA GLY A 4 14.49 -4.60 -21.47
C GLY A 4 15.35 -5.86 -21.29
N GLY A 5 14.92 -7.00 -21.84
CA GLY A 5 15.62 -8.29 -21.73
C GLY A 5 15.53 -8.98 -20.36
N ARG A 6 14.92 -8.36 -19.34
CA ARG A 6 14.80 -8.92 -17.98
C ARG A 6 13.42 -9.51 -17.74
N LYS A 7 13.35 -10.77 -17.29
CA LYS A 7 12.10 -11.43 -16.91
C LYS A 7 11.51 -10.77 -15.67
N VAL A 8 10.26 -10.31 -15.77
CA VAL A 8 9.55 -9.69 -14.65
C VAL A 8 8.81 -10.77 -13.86
N LEU A 9 9.12 -10.87 -12.57
CA LEU A 9 8.60 -11.90 -11.66
C LEU A 9 8.07 -11.22 -10.39
N LEU A 10 6.75 -11.19 -10.19
CA LEU A 10 6.12 -10.57 -9.01
C LEU A 10 6.60 -11.19 -7.69
N LYS A 11 6.96 -12.48 -7.71
CA LYS A 11 7.57 -13.20 -6.58
C LYS A 11 8.89 -12.58 -6.07
N ASN A 12 9.50 -11.68 -6.83
CA ASN A 12 10.71 -10.94 -6.41
C ASN A 12 10.37 -9.73 -5.53
N ILE A 13 9.11 -9.34 -5.40
CA ILE A 13 8.67 -8.35 -4.41
C ILE A 13 8.70 -9.03 -3.04
N LYS A 14 9.73 -8.72 -2.24
CA LYS A 14 10.00 -9.31 -0.91
C LYS A 14 9.77 -8.35 0.27
N ALA A 15 9.65 -7.05 -0.01
CA ALA A 15 9.38 -6.04 1.02
C ALA A 15 7.98 -6.21 1.62
N PRO A 16 7.72 -5.74 2.86
CA PRO A 16 6.36 -5.63 3.39
C PRO A 16 5.43 -4.87 2.44
N VAL A 17 4.21 -5.37 2.26
CA VAL A 17 3.20 -4.76 1.36
C VAL A 17 1.91 -4.52 2.12
N LEU A 18 1.42 -3.29 2.08
CA LEU A 18 0.06 -2.93 2.47
C LEU A 18 -0.76 -2.65 1.21
N ASN A 19 -1.78 -3.47 0.98
CA ASN A 19 -2.70 -3.32 -0.15
C ASN A 19 -3.96 -2.56 0.30
N LEU A 20 -4.20 -1.36 -0.26
CA LEU A 20 -5.39 -0.56 0.03
C LEU A 20 -6.42 -0.80 -1.07
N VAL A 21 -7.61 -1.25 -0.69
CA VAL A 21 -8.65 -1.67 -1.64
C VAL A 21 -9.93 -0.89 -1.39
N ALA A 22 -10.36 -0.13 -2.39
CA ALA A 22 -11.66 0.54 -2.40
C ALA A 22 -12.75 -0.46 -2.81
N THR A 23 -13.68 -0.79 -1.91
CA THR A 23 -14.66 -1.84 -2.18
C THR A 23 -15.75 -1.43 -3.19
N LYS A 24 -15.86 -0.13 -3.49
CA LYS A 24 -16.79 0.43 -4.49
C LYS A 24 -16.03 0.97 -5.72
N ASP A 25 -14.80 0.52 -5.94
CA ASP A 25 -14.03 0.90 -7.12
C ASP A 25 -14.48 0.09 -8.34
N HIS A 26 -14.95 0.81 -9.36
CA HIS A 26 -15.35 0.23 -10.64
C HIS A 26 -14.25 0.33 -11.72
N LEU A 27 -13.21 1.13 -11.50
CA LEU A 27 -12.06 1.24 -12.39
C LEU A 27 -11.05 0.13 -12.12
N VAL A 28 -10.79 -0.13 -10.84
CA VAL A 28 -9.95 -1.25 -10.38
C VAL A 28 -10.78 -2.09 -9.40
N PRO A 29 -11.55 -3.09 -9.89
CA PRO A 29 -12.38 -3.93 -9.04
C PRO A 29 -11.57 -4.57 -7.89
N PRO A 30 -12.15 -4.74 -6.69
CA PRO A 30 -11.44 -5.29 -5.53
C PRO A 30 -10.70 -6.59 -5.81
N ALA A 31 -11.30 -7.51 -6.56
CA ALA A 31 -10.70 -8.79 -6.94
C ALA A 31 -9.37 -8.61 -7.71
N SER A 32 -9.27 -7.59 -8.56
CA SER A 32 -8.05 -7.27 -9.32
C SER A 32 -6.91 -6.85 -8.40
N SER A 33 -7.20 -6.01 -7.40
CA SER A 33 -6.20 -5.57 -6.41
C SER A 33 -5.81 -6.70 -5.45
N LEU A 34 -6.79 -7.48 -4.97
CA LEU A 34 -6.57 -8.59 -4.03
C LEU A 34 -5.74 -9.72 -4.64
N ALA A 35 -5.84 -9.94 -5.96
CA ALA A 35 -5.05 -10.94 -6.66
C ALA A 35 -3.53 -10.75 -6.47
N LEU A 36 -3.05 -9.52 -6.26
CA LEU A 36 -1.64 -9.23 -6.03
C LEU A 36 -1.07 -10.00 -4.83
N ASN A 37 -1.85 -10.13 -3.75
CA ASN A 37 -1.41 -10.68 -2.47
C ASN A 37 -0.88 -12.12 -2.61
N SER A 38 -1.45 -12.92 -3.51
CA SER A 38 -1.03 -14.31 -3.77
C SER A 38 0.08 -14.47 -4.81
N LYS A 39 0.47 -13.38 -5.49
CA LYS A 39 1.46 -13.40 -6.58
C LYS A 39 2.82 -12.85 -6.18
N ILE A 40 2.86 -12.00 -5.14
CA ILE A 40 4.10 -11.45 -4.60
C ILE A 40 4.79 -12.44 -3.66
N GLY A 41 6.08 -12.26 -3.45
CA GLY A 41 6.88 -13.15 -2.62
C GLY A 41 7.16 -12.63 -1.22
N SER A 42 6.42 -11.62 -0.78
CA SER A 42 6.57 -10.99 0.52
C SER A 42 6.03 -11.90 1.63
N ALA A 43 6.72 -11.93 2.77
CA ALA A 43 6.28 -12.64 3.96
C ALA A 43 5.35 -11.79 4.86
N ASP A 44 5.23 -10.49 4.58
CA ASP A 44 4.42 -9.55 5.35
C ASP A 44 3.50 -8.80 4.40
N VAL A 45 2.29 -9.33 4.24
CA VAL A 45 1.25 -8.78 3.38
C VAL A 45 0.02 -8.49 4.23
N ALA A 46 -0.42 -7.24 4.23
CA ALA A 46 -1.65 -6.81 4.86
C ALA A 46 -2.58 -6.16 3.83
N THR A 47 -3.88 -6.17 4.11
CA THR A 47 -4.88 -5.52 3.26
C THR A 47 -5.81 -4.67 4.12
N ILE A 48 -6.15 -3.48 3.64
CA ILE A 48 -7.22 -2.66 4.19
C ILE A 48 -8.25 -2.43 3.10
N GLU A 49 -9.42 -3.02 3.27
CA GLU A 49 -10.60 -2.72 2.47
C GLU A 49 -11.36 -1.53 3.07
N PHE A 50 -11.80 -0.61 2.21
CA PHE A 50 -12.49 0.61 2.63
C PHE A 50 -13.68 0.94 1.71
N PRO A 51 -14.87 1.29 2.25
CA PRO A 51 -16.14 1.34 1.51
C PRO A 51 -16.37 2.63 0.71
N VAL A 52 -15.41 2.95 -0.16
CA VAL A 52 -15.37 4.13 -1.02
C VAL A 52 -15.10 3.72 -2.47
N GLY A 53 -15.30 4.65 -3.42
CA GLY A 53 -14.85 4.48 -4.80
C GLY A 53 -13.38 4.87 -4.99
N HIS A 54 -12.88 4.75 -6.21
CA HIS A 54 -11.47 4.95 -6.59
C HIS A 54 -10.83 6.20 -5.97
N VAL A 55 -11.35 7.38 -6.32
CA VAL A 55 -10.85 8.67 -5.85
C VAL A 55 -11.08 8.85 -4.34
N GLY A 56 -12.21 8.33 -3.85
CA GLY A 56 -12.58 8.42 -2.44
C GLY A 56 -11.57 7.74 -1.50
N LEU A 57 -10.88 6.70 -1.95
CA LEU A 57 -9.82 6.04 -1.17
C LEU A 57 -8.69 6.99 -0.80
N SER A 58 -8.35 7.90 -1.72
CA SER A 58 -7.26 8.84 -1.54
C SER A 58 -7.69 10.10 -0.78
N VAL A 59 -8.82 10.71 -1.17
CA VAL A 59 -9.12 12.10 -0.77
C VAL A 59 -10.44 12.29 -0.01
N SER A 60 -11.25 11.25 0.19
CA SER A 60 -12.51 11.45 0.93
C SER A 60 -12.26 11.81 2.40
N SER A 61 -13.17 12.61 2.97
CA SER A 61 -13.14 12.93 4.40
C SER A 61 -13.18 11.68 5.28
N SER A 62 -13.92 10.65 4.88
CA SER A 62 -13.97 9.37 5.60
C SER A 62 -12.64 8.60 5.53
N ALA A 63 -11.95 8.61 4.38
CA ALA A 63 -10.62 8.02 4.26
C ALA A 63 -9.60 8.78 5.12
N ILE A 64 -9.60 10.10 5.08
CA ILE A 64 -8.73 10.95 5.91
C ILE A 64 -8.97 10.67 7.40
N ALA A 65 -10.23 10.56 7.82
CA ALA A 65 -10.58 10.35 9.22
C ALA A 65 -10.33 8.91 9.72
N LYS A 66 -10.47 7.89 8.87
CA LYS A 66 -10.54 6.48 9.31
C LYS A 66 -9.57 5.52 8.62
N LEU A 67 -9.24 5.75 7.36
CA LEU A 67 -8.32 4.88 6.60
C LEU A 67 -6.86 5.28 6.85
N TRP A 68 -6.52 6.54 6.59
CA TRP A 68 -5.14 7.04 6.65
C TRP A 68 -4.49 6.90 8.04
N PRO A 69 -5.19 7.07 9.18
CA PRO A 69 -4.62 6.76 10.48
C PRO A 69 -4.15 5.30 10.60
N ARG A 70 -4.90 4.34 10.05
CA ARG A 70 -4.52 2.91 10.04
C ARG A 70 -3.29 2.65 9.16
N VAL A 71 -3.21 3.34 8.02
CA VAL A 71 -2.04 3.29 7.12
C VAL A 71 -0.80 3.82 7.83
N ILE A 72 -0.92 4.95 8.53
CA ILE A 72 0.17 5.56 9.30
C ILE A 72 0.66 4.62 10.38
N GLU A 73 -0.24 3.98 11.13
CA GLU A 73 0.15 3.01 12.17
C GLU A 73 0.87 1.78 11.57
N TRP A 74 0.40 1.25 10.44
CA TRP A 74 1.07 0.15 9.74
C TRP A 74 2.48 0.54 9.26
N LEU A 75 2.65 1.78 8.79
CA LEU A 75 3.96 2.31 8.38
C LEU A 75 4.88 2.53 9.58
N LYS A 76 4.39 3.12 10.67
CA LYS A 76 5.17 3.38 11.89
C LYS A 76 5.79 2.11 12.44
N SER A 77 5.02 1.01 12.50
CA SER A 77 5.53 -0.28 13.01
C SER A 77 6.67 -0.89 12.17
N ARG A 78 6.93 -0.34 10.96
CA ARG A 78 7.95 -0.82 10.02
C ARG A 78 9.03 0.22 9.67
N SER A 79 8.89 1.45 10.17
CA SER A 79 9.77 2.57 9.76
C SER A 79 11.01 2.75 10.63
N GLY A 80 11.24 1.88 11.62
CA GLY A 80 12.34 2.00 12.58
C GLY A 80 12.24 3.27 13.44
N SER A 81 13.24 3.51 14.30
CA SER A 81 13.25 4.68 15.17
C SER A 81 13.41 5.99 14.37
N PRO A 82 12.72 7.08 14.76
CA PRO A 82 12.84 8.37 14.09
C PRO A 82 14.32 8.82 14.07
N ARG A 83 14.87 9.08 12.88
CA ARG A 83 16.17 9.75 12.79
C ARG A 83 15.99 11.20 13.21
N THR A 84 16.73 11.63 14.23
CA THR A 84 16.80 13.04 14.63
C THR A 84 17.32 13.87 13.46
N ARG A 85 16.50 14.83 13.01
CA ARG A 85 16.91 15.82 12.01
C ARG A 85 18.08 16.63 12.60
N LYS A 86 19.28 16.53 12.03
CA LYS A 86 20.36 17.47 12.33
C LYS A 86 19.86 18.86 11.92
N LYS A 87 19.79 19.80 12.88
CA LYS A 87 19.56 21.22 12.58
C LYS A 87 20.68 21.67 11.65
N ILE A 88 20.33 22.14 10.46
CA ILE A 88 21.25 22.85 9.58
C ILE A 88 21.38 24.24 10.20
N SER A 89 22.52 24.54 10.80
CA SER A 89 22.86 25.91 11.21
C SER A 89 23.01 26.75 9.94
N LYS A 90 22.40 27.94 9.94
CA LYS A 90 22.58 28.98 8.92
C LYS A 90 24.01 29.50 8.95
#